data_AF-A0A936HGQ3-F1
#
_entry.id   AF-A0A936HGQ3-F1
#
_cell.length_a   1.000
_cell.length_b   1.000
_cell.length_c   1.000
_cell.angle_alpha   90.00
_cell.angle_beta   90.00
_cell.angle_gamma   90.00
#
_symmetry.space_group_name_H-M   'P 1'
#
loop_
_entity.id
_entity.type
_entity.pdbx_description
1 polymer ?
#
loop_
_entity_poly.entity_id
_entity_poly.type
_entity_poly.pdbx_seq_one_letter_code
_entity_poly.pdbx_strand_id
1 'polypeptide(L)'
;MAAIATITASQTALKLDSAGRGEHHFTVTNVTDRRIQFGFRVIADSGPPGAVFGEGDDLKDRTLGPNETTKLVVHIAVPNNTPRGQYPLRLRAYDTTRPGDLYTDGPTEMLEVSGGKVEEPDRKIPWMVIAVVAAVIVIGGAVGAYFFLRDGGDAMIAVPDVTTKPFDQANAAMTEKGFAVSRENVESKQAAGTVVGTRPPAGQELENGGTVTLLVSTGSQTFNRPMYKGHRLDWCLKWGQHCGAPASTAWCRTEGFQGASANVKADDIGSPNAPTFVMGDDKLCTDRVCDGFESITCSNSVQPDAVRVNFLAEILRDNSALRSRILIPRPQ
;
A
#
# COMPACT_ATOMS: atom_id res chain seq x y z
N MET A 1 -51.91 0.64 -50.63
CA MET A 1 -52.50 -0.72 -50.76
C MET A 1 -53.98 -0.58 -50.49
N ALA A 2 -54.85 -1.07 -51.37
CA ALA A 2 -56.29 -0.98 -51.15
C ALA A 2 -56.69 -2.00 -50.07
N ALA A 3 -57.37 -1.54 -49.02
CA ALA A 3 -57.92 -2.44 -48.00
C ALA A 3 -59.03 -3.28 -48.64
N ILE A 4 -58.92 -4.60 -48.51
CA ILE A 4 -59.91 -5.56 -49.05
C ILE A 4 -60.98 -5.93 -48.02
N ALA A 5 -60.72 -5.66 -46.74
CA ALA A 5 -61.66 -5.90 -45.65
C ALA A 5 -61.52 -4.84 -44.55
N THR A 6 -62.55 -4.67 -43.73
CA THR A 6 -62.45 -4.00 -42.43
C THR A 6 -62.50 -5.05 -41.33
N ILE A 7 -61.53 -5.03 -40.42
CA ILE A 7 -61.42 -5.97 -39.29
C ILE A 7 -61.64 -5.19 -38.01
N THR A 8 -62.58 -5.64 -37.17
CA THR A 8 -62.82 -5.07 -35.84
C THR A 8 -62.72 -6.15 -34.77
N ALA A 9 -62.15 -5.75 -33.65
CA ALA A 9 -61.97 -6.57 -32.47
C ALA A 9 -63.13 -6.38 -31.49
N SER A 10 -63.54 -7.44 -30.82
CA SER A 10 -64.52 -7.35 -29.73
C SER A 10 -63.96 -6.69 -28.46
N GLN A 11 -62.64 -6.80 -28.23
CA GLN A 11 -61.95 -6.30 -27.04
C GLN A 11 -60.51 -5.88 -27.37
N THR A 12 -59.96 -4.92 -26.63
CA THR A 12 -58.59 -4.40 -26.87
C THR A 12 -57.51 -5.20 -26.13
N ALA A 13 -57.92 -5.94 -25.10
CA ALA A 13 -57.05 -6.80 -24.31
C ALA A 13 -57.73 -8.15 -24.08
N LEU A 14 -57.02 -9.24 -24.39
CA LEU A 14 -57.48 -10.60 -24.10
C LEU A 14 -56.83 -11.07 -22.81
N LYS A 15 -57.65 -11.44 -21.82
CA LYS A 15 -57.20 -12.10 -20.60
C LYS A 15 -57.36 -13.60 -20.76
N LEU A 16 -56.28 -14.34 -20.53
CA LEU A 16 -56.30 -15.80 -20.52
C LEU A 16 -56.79 -16.32 -19.17
N ASP A 17 -57.41 -17.50 -19.18
CA ASP A 17 -57.77 -18.24 -17.98
C ASP A 17 -56.53 -18.80 -17.24
N SER A 18 -56.75 -19.42 -16.09
CA SER A 18 -55.68 -20.03 -15.28
C SER A 18 -54.97 -21.22 -15.96
N ALA A 19 -55.53 -21.73 -17.05
CA ALA A 19 -54.96 -22.80 -17.87
C ALA A 19 -54.28 -22.26 -19.15
N GLY A 20 -54.13 -20.94 -19.29
CA GLY A 20 -53.49 -20.30 -20.43
C GLY A 20 -54.35 -20.28 -21.70
N ARG A 21 -55.67 -20.48 -21.59
CA ARG A 21 -56.61 -20.50 -22.72
C ARG A 21 -57.52 -19.27 -22.72
N GLY A 22 -57.88 -18.81 -23.91
CA GLY A 22 -58.83 -17.71 -24.08
C GLY A 22 -59.45 -17.68 -25.48
N GLU A 23 -60.55 -16.96 -25.62
CA GLU A 23 -61.28 -16.82 -26.87
C GLU A 23 -61.32 -15.36 -27.28
N HIS A 24 -61.00 -15.08 -28.55
CA HIS A 24 -61.08 -13.73 -29.10
C HIS A 24 -62.01 -13.69 -30.31
N HIS A 25 -62.91 -12.71 -30.34
CA HIS A 25 -63.89 -12.56 -31.40
C HIS A 25 -63.48 -11.42 -32.33
N PHE A 26 -63.31 -11.74 -33.61
CA PHE A 26 -63.06 -10.78 -34.68
C PHE A 26 -64.26 -10.70 -35.62
N THR A 27 -64.55 -9.49 -36.09
CA THR A 27 -65.56 -9.26 -37.12
C THR A 27 -64.87 -8.74 -38.39
N VAL A 28 -65.05 -9.45 -39.50
CA VAL A 28 -64.45 -9.10 -40.79
C VAL A 28 -65.55 -8.79 -41.79
N THR A 29 -65.48 -7.61 -42.40
CA THR A 29 -66.41 -7.12 -43.41
C THR A 29 -65.69 -6.94 -44.74
N ASN A 30 -66.22 -7.54 -45.81
CA ASN A 30 -65.72 -7.30 -47.16
C ASN A 30 -66.13 -5.90 -47.63
N VAL A 31 -65.16 -5.03 -47.88
CA VAL A 31 -65.39 -3.64 -48.34
C VAL A 31 -65.24 -3.48 -49.86
N THR A 32 -65.06 -4.59 -50.58
CA THR A 32 -64.93 -4.58 -52.04
C THR A 32 -66.29 -4.84 -52.71
N ASP A 33 -66.43 -4.35 -53.94
CA ASP A 33 -67.64 -4.56 -54.75
C ASP A 33 -67.73 -5.97 -55.37
N ARG A 34 -66.85 -6.89 -54.96
CA ARG A 34 -66.79 -8.26 -55.49
C ARG A 34 -66.79 -9.30 -54.39
N ARG A 35 -67.21 -10.51 -54.75
CA ARG A 35 -67.09 -11.68 -53.87
C ARG A 35 -65.63 -12.13 -53.79
N ILE A 36 -65.10 -12.27 -52.57
CA ILE A 36 -63.72 -12.69 -52.32
C ILE A 36 -63.73 -13.90 -51.38
N GLN A 37 -62.86 -14.86 -51.65
CA GLN A 37 -62.55 -15.93 -50.71
C GLN A 37 -61.42 -15.46 -49.78
N PHE A 38 -61.77 -15.18 -48.53
CA PHE A 38 -60.83 -14.71 -47.52
C PHE A 38 -60.22 -15.88 -46.77
N GLY A 39 -58.89 -15.90 -46.69
CA GLY A 39 -58.14 -16.67 -45.72
C GLY A 39 -57.76 -15.81 -44.51
N PHE A 40 -57.64 -16.43 -43.35
CA PHE A 40 -57.36 -15.74 -42.09
C PHE A 40 -56.11 -16.29 -41.43
N ARG A 41 -55.26 -15.40 -40.91
CA ARG A 41 -54.07 -15.79 -40.15
C ARG A 41 -53.83 -14.82 -39.00
N VAL A 42 -53.53 -15.34 -37.83
CA VAL A 42 -53.06 -14.54 -36.69
C VAL A 42 -51.56 -14.28 -36.86
N ILE A 43 -51.15 -13.02 -36.73
CA ILE A 43 -49.76 -12.58 -36.76
C ILE A 43 -49.39 -12.08 -35.38
N ALA A 44 -48.36 -12.68 -34.81
CA ALA A 44 -47.80 -12.27 -33.54
C ALA A 44 -46.31 -11.93 -33.75
N ASP A 45 -46.02 -10.65 -33.98
CA ASP A 45 -44.67 -10.18 -34.32
C ASP A 45 -43.66 -10.41 -33.18
N SER A 46 -44.13 -10.43 -31.94
CA SER A 46 -43.35 -10.75 -30.73
C SER A 46 -44.12 -11.67 -29.78
N GLY A 47 -45.02 -12.50 -30.33
CA GLY A 47 -45.92 -13.35 -29.56
C GLY A 47 -45.23 -14.38 -28.64
N PRO A 48 -45.98 -14.95 -27.68
CA PRO A 48 -45.43 -15.94 -26.76
C PRO A 48 -44.96 -17.19 -27.52
N PRO A 49 -43.71 -17.66 -27.27
CA PRO A 49 -43.15 -18.79 -28.01
C PRO A 49 -43.96 -20.07 -27.72
N GLY A 50 -44.36 -20.77 -28.80
CA GLY A 50 -45.12 -22.01 -28.72
C GLY A 50 -46.63 -21.85 -28.47
N ALA A 51 -47.16 -20.63 -28.54
CA ALA A 51 -48.60 -20.43 -28.49
C ALA A 51 -49.30 -20.91 -29.76
N VAL A 52 -50.45 -21.56 -29.57
CA VAL A 52 -51.33 -22.03 -30.63
C VAL A 52 -52.44 -21.01 -30.80
N PHE A 53 -52.59 -20.51 -32.03
CA PHE A 53 -53.59 -19.49 -32.39
C PHE A 53 -54.55 -20.06 -33.43
N GLY A 54 -55.80 -20.29 -33.03
CA GLY A 54 -56.84 -20.91 -33.85
C GLY A 54 -56.63 -22.41 -33.98
N GLU A 55 -57.56 -23.20 -33.44
CA GLU A 55 -57.54 -24.65 -33.58
C GLU A 55 -58.74 -25.10 -34.42
N GLY A 56 -58.52 -26.00 -35.39
CA GLY A 56 -59.58 -26.55 -36.23
C GLY A 56 -60.26 -25.53 -37.15
N ASP A 57 -61.55 -25.26 -36.89
CA ASP A 57 -62.46 -24.53 -37.80
C ASP A 57 -62.43 -23.00 -37.64
N ASP A 58 -61.68 -22.51 -36.64
CA ASP A 58 -61.61 -21.11 -36.23
C ASP A 58 -61.20 -20.14 -37.35
N LEU A 59 -60.26 -20.57 -38.21
CA LEU A 59 -59.66 -19.75 -39.25
C LEU A 59 -59.88 -20.32 -40.67
N LYS A 60 -60.93 -21.11 -40.86
CA LYS A 60 -61.29 -21.61 -42.20
C LYS A 60 -61.60 -20.49 -43.18
N ASP A 61 -61.22 -20.71 -44.44
CA ASP A 61 -61.50 -19.77 -45.52
C ASP A 61 -63.00 -19.51 -45.66
N ARG A 62 -63.38 -18.24 -45.85
CA ARG A 62 -64.79 -17.84 -46.00
C ARG A 62 -64.98 -17.00 -47.25
N THR A 63 -65.99 -17.34 -48.02
CA THR A 63 -66.37 -16.57 -49.20
C THR A 63 -67.38 -15.50 -48.80
N LEU A 64 -66.98 -14.24 -48.88
CA LEU A 64 -67.81 -13.08 -48.52
C LEU A 64 -68.17 -12.29 -49.77
N GLY A 65 -69.46 -12.02 -49.97
CA GLY A 65 -69.97 -11.08 -50.95
C GLY A 65 -69.67 -9.61 -50.57
N PRO A 66 -70.03 -8.66 -51.45
CA PRO A 66 -69.86 -7.23 -51.18
C PRO A 66 -70.62 -6.81 -49.91
N ASN A 67 -69.95 -6.10 -49.00
CA ASN A 67 -70.47 -5.67 -47.70
C ASN A 67 -70.92 -6.80 -46.76
N GLU A 68 -70.62 -8.06 -47.08
CA GLU A 68 -70.91 -9.19 -46.23
C GLU A 68 -69.94 -9.24 -45.05
N THR A 69 -70.46 -9.56 -43.87
CA THR A 69 -69.71 -9.58 -42.61
C THR A 69 -69.75 -10.96 -42.00
N THR A 70 -68.61 -11.42 -41.48
CA THR A 70 -68.51 -12.69 -40.76
C THR A 70 -67.83 -12.51 -39.41
N LYS A 71 -68.22 -13.34 -38.44
CA LYS A 71 -67.60 -13.41 -37.11
C LYS A 71 -66.68 -14.61 -37.06
N LEU A 72 -65.46 -14.38 -36.59
CA LEU A 72 -64.44 -15.39 -36.34
C LEU A 72 -64.22 -15.48 -34.84
N VAL A 73 -64.21 -16.71 -34.32
CA VAL A 73 -63.84 -17.00 -32.93
C VAL A 73 -62.48 -17.67 -33.01
N VAL A 74 -61.48 -17.06 -32.37
CA VAL A 74 -60.11 -17.56 -32.37
C VAL A 74 -59.81 -18.05 -30.96
N HIS A 75 -59.67 -19.36 -30.81
CA HIS A 75 -59.19 -19.95 -29.56
C HIS A 75 -57.68 -19.81 -29.49
N ILE A 76 -57.19 -19.32 -28.35
CA ILE A 76 -55.78 -19.04 -28.10
C ILE A 76 -55.36 -19.90 -26.92
N ALA A 77 -54.32 -20.71 -27.10
CA ALA A 77 -53.74 -21.55 -26.05
C ALA A 77 -52.25 -21.25 -25.90
N VAL A 78 -51.85 -20.86 -24.70
CA VAL A 78 -50.49 -20.47 -24.35
C VAL A 78 -49.89 -21.52 -23.38
N PRO A 79 -48.67 -22.03 -23.62
CA PRO A 79 -48.01 -22.98 -22.73
C PRO A 79 -47.80 -22.44 -21.31
N ASN A 80 -47.83 -23.32 -20.30
CA ASN A 80 -47.64 -22.94 -18.88
C ASN A 80 -46.30 -22.25 -18.57
N ASN A 81 -45.30 -22.39 -19.45
CA ASN A 81 -43.96 -21.82 -19.27
C ASN A 81 -43.76 -20.46 -19.99
N THR A 82 -44.85 -19.85 -20.47
CA THR A 82 -44.77 -18.56 -21.13
C THR A 82 -44.52 -17.44 -20.13
N PRO A 83 -43.52 -16.56 -20.34
CA PRO A 83 -43.26 -15.42 -19.48
C PRO A 83 -44.49 -14.52 -19.33
N ARG A 84 -44.67 -13.96 -18.14
CA ARG A 84 -45.72 -12.94 -17.93
C ARG A 84 -45.38 -11.69 -18.73
N GLY A 85 -46.37 -11.16 -19.42
CA GLY A 85 -46.18 -9.99 -20.26
C GLY A 85 -47.40 -9.69 -21.11
N GLN A 86 -47.30 -8.57 -21.83
CA GLN A 86 -48.26 -8.18 -22.86
C GLN A 86 -47.66 -8.48 -24.23
N TYR A 87 -48.38 -9.24 -25.04
CA TYR A 87 -47.91 -9.67 -26.35
C TYR A 87 -48.82 -9.12 -27.45
N PRO A 88 -48.29 -8.34 -28.42
CA PRO A 88 -49.09 -7.80 -29.50
C PRO A 88 -49.46 -8.90 -30.51
N LEU A 89 -50.75 -9.01 -30.81
CA LEU A 89 -51.30 -9.86 -31.86
C LEU A 89 -52.20 -9.05 -32.81
N ARG A 90 -52.35 -9.51 -34.03
CA ARG A 90 -53.31 -8.96 -34.99
C ARG A 90 -53.82 -10.04 -35.92
N LEU A 91 -55.05 -9.88 -36.41
CA LEU A 91 -55.62 -10.73 -37.44
C LEU A 91 -55.32 -10.16 -38.83
N ARG A 92 -54.80 -10.98 -39.73
CA ARG A 92 -54.69 -10.69 -41.16
C ARG A 92 -55.78 -11.43 -41.93
N ALA A 93 -56.57 -10.70 -42.70
CA ALA A 93 -57.44 -11.26 -43.73
C ALA A 93 -56.79 -11.07 -45.10
N TYR A 94 -56.68 -12.11 -45.90
CA TYR A 94 -56.05 -12.06 -47.23
C TYR A 94 -56.91 -12.76 -48.27
N ASP A 95 -56.79 -12.34 -49.53
CA ASP A 95 -57.43 -13.01 -50.66
C ASP A 95 -56.67 -14.31 -50.96
N THR A 96 -57.34 -15.47 -50.93
CA THR A 96 -56.69 -16.77 -51.15
C THR A 96 -56.09 -16.91 -52.55
N THR A 97 -56.59 -16.13 -53.53
CA THR A 97 -56.05 -16.13 -54.90
C THR A 97 -54.73 -15.35 -55.00
N ARG A 98 -54.52 -14.36 -54.13
CA ARG A 98 -53.32 -13.50 -54.09
C ARG A 98 -52.94 -13.11 -52.65
N PRO A 99 -52.45 -14.07 -51.84
CA PRO A 99 -52.23 -13.88 -50.41
C PRO A 99 -51.10 -12.88 -50.07
N GLY A 100 -50.20 -12.60 -51.00
CA GLY A 100 -49.08 -11.66 -50.81
C GLY A 100 -49.40 -10.20 -51.13
N ASP A 101 -50.33 -9.96 -52.06
CA ASP A 101 -50.60 -8.61 -52.60
C ASP A 101 -51.88 -7.99 -52.04
N LEU A 102 -52.86 -8.83 -51.71
CA LEU A 102 -54.19 -8.42 -51.26
C LEU A 102 -54.44 -8.95 -49.86
N TYR A 103 -54.09 -8.13 -48.87
CA TYR A 103 -54.37 -8.39 -47.47
C TYR A 103 -54.79 -7.13 -46.73
N THR A 104 -55.44 -7.31 -45.60
CA THR A 104 -55.71 -6.24 -44.64
C THR A 104 -55.41 -6.75 -43.24
N ASP A 105 -54.60 -5.97 -42.52
CA ASP A 105 -54.27 -6.22 -41.13
C ASP A 105 -55.27 -5.49 -40.23
N GLY A 106 -55.78 -6.19 -39.23
CA GLY A 106 -56.62 -5.62 -38.18
C GLY A 106 -55.82 -4.81 -37.16
N PRO A 107 -56.50 -4.26 -36.15
CA PRO A 107 -55.84 -3.55 -35.06
C PRO A 107 -54.88 -4.47 -34.29
N THR A 108 -53.82 -3.87 -33.73
CA THR A 108 -52.92 -4.57 -32.81
C THR A 108 -53.55 -4.63 -31.42
N GLU A 109 -53.71 -5.85 -30.90
CA GLU A 109 -54.28 -6.12 -29.59
C GLU A 109 -53.23 -6.71 -28.65
N MET A 110 -53.35 -6.38 -27.37
CA MET A 110 -52.43 -6.87 -26.34
C MET A 110 -53.01 -8.11 -25.66
N LEU A 111 -52.39 -9.27 -25.85
CA LEU A 111 -52.65 -10.47 -25.06
C LEU A 111 -51.97 -10.33 -23.70
N GLU A 112 -52.75 -10.35 -22.61
CA GLU A 112 -52.24 -10.27 -21.25
C GLU A 112 -52.13 -11.69 -20.65
N VAL A 113 -50.89 -12.20 -20.53
CA VAL A 113 -50.62 -13.53 -19.97
C VAL A 113 -50.38 -13.39 -18.46
N SER A 114 -51.32 -13.88 -17.63
CA SER A 114 -51.35 -13.60 -16.18
C SER A 114 -50.94 -14.76 -15.23
N GLY A 115 -50.40 -15.90 -15.69
CA GLY A 115 -49.96 -17.00 -14.79
C GLY A 115 -48.97 -17.97 -15.44
N GLY A 116 -48.04 -18.64 -14.75
CA GLY A 116 -47.90 -18.94 -13.32
C GLY A 116 -46.51 -18.64 -12.74
N LYS A 117 -46.27 -19.04 -11.48
CA LYS A 117 -44.97 -18.85 -10.79
C LYS A 117 -43.86 -19.52 -11.61
N VAL A 118 -42.88 -18.74 -12.07
CA VAL A 118 -41.57 -19.29 -12.40
C VAL A 118 -40.97 -19.73 -11.07
N GLU A 119 -41.02 -21.02 -10.78
CA GLU A 119 -40.29 -21.60 -9.67
C GLU A 119 -38.80 -21.51 -10.05
N GLU A 120 -38.13 -20.51 -9.49
CA GLU A 120 -36.67 -20.41 -9.51
C GLU A 120 -36.10 -21.73 -8.94
N PRO A 121 -35.11 -22.37 -9.58
CA PRO A 121 -34.60 -23.65 -9.10
C PRO A 121 -33.98 -23.45 -7.72
N ASP A 122 -34.64 -23.96 -6.66
CA ASP A 122 -34.11 -24.03 -5.29
C ASP A 122 -32.88 -24.93 -5.25
N ARG A 123 -31.73 -24.35 -5.60
CA ARG A 123 -30.44 -24.97 -5.36
C ARG A 123 -30.13 -24.81 -3.88
N LYS A 124 -30.64 -25.74 -3.07
CA LYS A 124 -30.26 -25.94 -1.67
C LYS A 124 -28.74 -26.06 -1.60
N ILE A 125 -28.06 -24.97 -1.26
CA ILE A 125 -26.64 -25.00 -0.93
C ILE A 125 -26.54 -25.87 0.33
N PRO A 126 -25.78 -26.99 0.32
CA PRO A 126 -25.74 -27.89 1.45
C PRO A 126 -25.29 -27.12 2.69
N TRP A 127 -25.97 -27.31 3.83
CA TRP A 127 -25.73 -26.54 5.05
C TRP A 127 -24.25 -26.55 5.50
N MET A 128 -23.50 -27.58 5.10
CA MET A 128 -22.06 -27.70 5.35
C MET A 128 -21.26 -26.58 4.68
N VAL A 129 -21.69 -26.09 3.53
CA VAL A 129 -21.04 -24.96 2.84
C VAL A 129 -21.25 -23.67 3.64
N ILE A 130 -22.44 -23.46 4.20
CA ILE A 130 -22.73 -22.31 5.07
C ILE A 130 -21.89 -22.40 6.35
N ALA A 131 -21.80 -23.59 6.96
CA ALA A 131 -20.98 -23.84 8.15
C ALA A 131 -19.48 -23.60 7.89
N VAL A 132 -18.95 -24.05 6.74
CA VAL A 132 -17.55 -23.86 6.36
C VAL A 132 -17.26 -22.39 6.07
N VAL A 133 -18.12 -21.69 5.33
CA VAL A 133 -17.95 -20.26 5.05
C VAL A 133 -18.02 -19.44 6.35
N ALA A 134 -18.95 -19.75 7.25
CA ALA A 134 -19.03 -19.12 8.56
C ALA A 134 -17.77 -19.37 9.40
N ALA A 135 -17.26 -20.62 9.42
CA ALA A 135 -16.02 -20.95 10.10
C ALA A 135 -14.81 -20.21 9.51
N VAL A 136 -14.72 -20.08 8.18
CA VAL A 136 -13.64 -19.35 7.51
C VAL A 136 -13.73 -17.84 7.78
N ILE A 137 -14.92 -17.26 7.88
CA ILE A 137 -15.11 -15.85 8.25
C ILE A 137 -14.73 -15.62 9.71
N VAL A 138 -15.10 -16.54 10.62
CA VAL A 138 -14.72 -16.45 12.03
C VAL A 138 -13.21 -16.63 12.21
N ILE A 139 -12.60 -17.58 11.50
CA ILE A 139 -11.14 -17.81 11.55
C ILE A 139 -10.41 -16.64 10.88
N GLY A 140 -10.83 -16.19 9.71
CA GLY A 140 -10.25 -15.04 9.02
C GLY A 140 -10.43 -13.74 9.79
N GLY A 141 -11.58 -13.56 10.44
CA GLY A 141 -11.85 -12.44 11.34
C GLY A 141 -11.02 -12.52 12.62
N ALA A 142 -10.84 -13.70 13.21
CA ALA A 142 -9.99 -13.90 14.39
C ALA A 142 -8.50 -13.73 14.06
N VAL A 143 -8.04 -14.21 12.90
CA VAL A 143 -6.67 -14.01 12.41
C VAL A 143 -6.46 -12.53 12.06
N GLY A 144 -7.40 -11.91 11.36
CA GLY A 144 -7.38 -10.48 11.06
C GLY A 144 -7.38 -9.63 12.32
N ALA A 145 -8.23 -9.94 13.31
CA ALA A 145 -8.26 -9.28 14.61
C ALA A 145 -6.98 -9.55 15.42
N TYR A 146 -6.42 -10.75 15.37
CA TYR A 146 -5.16 -11.07 16.05
C TYR A 146 -3.98 -10.29 15.48
N PHE A 147 -3.88 -10.16 14.15
CA PHE A 147 -2.86 -9.31 13.51
C PHE A 147 -3.14 -7.81 13.78
N PHE A 148 -4.39 -7.36 13.69
CA PHE A 148 -4.76 -5.97 13.97
C PHE A 148 -4.51 -5.56 15.43
N LEU A 149 -4.82 -6.43 16.40
CA LEU A 149 -4.57 -6.20 17.82
C LEU A 149 -3.09 -6.35 18.22
N ARG A 150 -2.28 -7.04 17.40
CA ARG A 150 -0.83 -7.19 17.62
C ARG A 150 -0.03 -6.00 17.11
N ASP A 151 -0.46 -5.39 16.01
CA ASP A 151 0.22 -4.25 15.38
C ASP A 151 -0.39 -2.88 15.75
N GLY A 152 -1.60 -2.85 16.32
CA GLY A 152 -2.35 -1.63 16.62
C GLY A 152 -2.72 -1.50 18.09
N GLY A 153 -1.78 -1.01 18.90
CA GLY A 153 -2.08 -0.46 20.21
C GLY A 153 -1.43 0.89 20.33
N ASP A 154 -2.25 1.93 20.52
CA ASP A 154 -1.89 3.30 20.90
C ASP A 154 -1.20 3.36 22.29
N ALA A 155 -0.37 2.38 22.60
CA ALA A 155 0.49 2.38 23.76
C ALA A 155 1.64 3.34 23.46
N MET A 156 1.50 4.56 23.96
CA MET A 156 2.60 5.48 24.12
C MET A 156 3.63 4.84 25.05
N ILE A 157 4.83 4.56 24.54
CA ILE A 157 5.95 4.04 25.30
C ILE A 157 6.93 5.19 25.53
N ALA A 158 7.32 5.39 26.79
CA ALA A 158 8.35 6.39 27.12
C ALA A 158 9.73 5.91 26.63
N VAL A 159 10.46 6.81 25.97
CA VAL A 159 11.84 6.55 25.52
C VAL A 159 12.73 6.30 26.75
N PRO A 160 13.36 5.12 26.88
CA PRO A 160 14.25 4.83 28.00
C PRO A 160 15.52 5.68 27.93
N ASP A 161 16.04 6.07 29.09
CA ASP A 161 17.34 6.72 29.16
C ASP A 161 18.46 5.70 28.95
N VAL A 162 19.14 5.82 27.82
CA VAL A 162 20.29 5.00 27.42
C VAL A 162 21.57 5.82 27.32
N THR A 163 21.58 7.03 27.88
CA THR A 163 22.79 7.85 27.96
C THR A 163 23.92 7.09 28.66
N THR A 164 25.17 7.37 28.27
CA THR A 164 26.40 6.74 28.79
C THR A 164 26.57 5.25 28.49
N LYS A 165 25.59 4.59 27.86
CA LYS A 165 25.71 3.19 27.44
C LYS A 165 26.44 3.08 26.10
N PRO A 166 27.17 1.97 25.85
CA PRO A 166 27.63 1.63 24.51
C PRO A 166 26.46 1.49 23.53
N PHE A 167 26.66 1.86 22.27
CA PHE A 167 25.62 1.79 21.22
C PHE A 167 24.92 0.43 21.18
N ASP A 168 25.65 -0.68 21.25
CA ASP A 168 25.06 -2.02 21.15
C ASP A 168 24.10 -2.31 22.31
N GLN A 169 24.45 -1.88 23.52
CA GLN A 169 23.60 -2.05 24.70
C GLN A 169 22.38 -1.12 24.65
N ALA A 170 22.57 0.12 24.19
CA ALA A 170 21.49 1.08 24.01
C ALA A 170 20.50 0.64 22.92
N ASN A 171 21.01 0.12 21.81
CA ASN A 171 20.23 -0.43 20.71
C ASN A 171 19.39 -1.62 21.18
N ALA A 172 19.99 -2.56 21.92
CA ALA A 172 19.27 -3.70 22.49
C ALA A 172 18.15 -3.27 23.45
N ALA A 173 18.43 -2.30 24.32
CA ALA A 173 17.42 -1.78 25.26
C ALA A 173 16.26 -1.07 24.55
N MET A 174 16.53 -0.37 23.44
CA MET A 174 15.51 0.31 22.63
C MET A 174 14.66 -0.68 21.83
N THR A 175 15.28 -1.68 21.21
CA THR A 175 14.56 -2.70 20.44
C THR A 175 13.74 -3.63 21.32
N GLU A 176 14.22 -3.95 22.53
CA GLU A 176 13.44 -4.68 23.54
C GLU A 176 12.15 -3.93 23.94
N LYS A 177 12.19 -2.58 23.90
CA LYS A 177 11.02 -1.72 24.14
C LYS A 177 10.14 -1.51 22.89
N GLY A 178 10.47 -2.13 21.77
CA GLY A 178 9.69 -2.03 20.53
C GLY A 178 10.01 -0.80 19.68
N PHE A 179 11.08 -0.05 19.98
CA PHE A 179 11.49 1.09 19.15
C PHE A 179 12.38 0.67 17.98
N ALA A 180 12.19 1.33 16.84
CA ALA A 180 13.16 1.30 15.75
C ALA A 180 14.33 2.23 16.08
N VAL A 181 15.57 1.79 15.83
CA VAL A 181 16.77 2.54 16.20
C VAL A 181 17.46 3.09 14.97
N SER A 182 17.74 4.38 14.98
CA SER A 182 18.65 5.03 14.02
C SER A 182 19.92 5.49 14.74
N ARG A 183 21.04 5.53 14.03
CA ARG A 183 22.34 5.96 14.58
C ARG A 183 22.79 7.25 13.92
N GLU A 184 23.16 8.22 14.73
CA GLU A 184 23.78 9.48 14.29
C GLU A 184 25.06 9.70 15.07
N ASN A 185 26.18 9.92 14.39
CA ASN A 185 27.46 10.18 15.06
C ASN A 185 27.61 11.68 15.32
N VAL A 186 28.00 12.05 16.54
CA VAL A 186 28.17 13.43 16.96
C VAL A 186 29.51 13.62 17.68
N GLU A 187 30.10 14.81 17.52
CA GLU A 187 31.32 15.18 18.24
C GLU A 187 31.02 15.30 19.73
N SER A 188 31.82 14.63 20.55
CA SER A 188 31.69 14.66 22.00
C SER A 188 32.95 14.18 22.69
N LYS A 189 33.15 14.67 23.92
CA LYS A 189 34.24 14.25 24.81
C LYS A 189 34.04 12.83 25.35
N GLN A 190 32.83 12.26 25.28
CA GLN A 190 32.58 10.89 25.74
C GLN A 190 33.33 9.87 24.88
N ALA A 191 33.64 8.69 25.44
CA ALA A 191 34.34 7.64 24.69
C ALA A 191 33.62 7.29 23.39
N ALA A 192 34.40 7.03 22.33
CA ALA A 192 33.86 6.67 21.02
C ALA A 192 32.91 5.47 21.13
N GLY A 193 31.75 5.54 20.47
CA GLY A 193 30.72 4.50 20.53
C GLY A 193 29.77 4.59 21.73
N THR A 194 29.94 5.57 22.62
CA THR A 194 29.04 5.83 23.74
C THR A 194 27.88 6.71 23.31
N VAL A 195 26.65 6.38 23.74
CA VAL A 195 25.47 7.21 23.47
C VAL A 195 25.48 8.45 24.35
N VAL A 196 25.49 9.63 23.73
CA VAL A 196 25.47 10.93 24.42
C VAL A 196 24.06 11.44 24.66
N GLY A 197 23.08 10.92 23.92
CA GLY A 197 21.69 11.32 24.00
C GLY A 197 20.83 10.64 22.95
N THR A 198 19.54 10.95 22.97
CA THR A 198 18.56 10.40 22.04
C THR A 198 17.70 11.52 21.46
N ARG A 199 17.17 11.29 20.26
CA ARG A 199 16.17 12.14 19.63
C ARG A 199 15.02 11.26 19.15
N PRO A 200 13.81 11.39 19.70
CA PRO A 200 13.41 12.28 20.81
C PRO A 200 14.14 12.02 22.14
N PRO A 201 14.23 13.00 23.06
CA PRO A 201 14.91 12.86 24.35
C PRO A 201 14.24 11.79 25.23
N ALA A 202 15.01 11.24 26.17
CA ALA A 202 14.53 10.27 27.14
C ALA A 202 13.33 10.81 27.93
N GLY A 203 12.38 9.93 28.24
CA GLY A 203 11.13 10.26 28.91
C GLY A 203 10.03 10.82 27.99
N GLN A 204 10.32 11.14 26.73
CA GLN A 204 9.28 11.49 25.76
C GLN A 204 8.50 10.23 25.35
N GLU A 205 7.19 10.38 25.20
CA GLU A 205 6.29 9.32 24.75
C GLU A 205 6.26 9.23 23.23
N LEU A 206 6.37 8.01 22.72
CA LEU A 206 6.30 7.67 21.30
C LEU A 206 5.34 6.49 21.10
N GLU A 207 4.68 6.47 19.96
CA GLU A 207 3.90 5.32 19.53
C GLU A 207 4.81 4.07 19.43
N ASN A 208 4.23 2.90 19.71
CA ASN A 208 4.92 1.63 19.57
C ASN A 208 5.43 1.46 18.12
N GLY A 209 6.69 1.06 17.95
CA GLY A 209 7.36 1.04 16.64
C GLY A 209 7.96 2.40 16.20
N GLY A 210 7.82 3.45 17.02
CA GLY A 210 8.44 4.75 16.76
C GLY A 210 9.97 4.67 16.59
N THR A 211 10.53 5.58 15.79
CA THR A 211 11.98 5.63 15.53
C THR A 211 12.68 6.58 16.51
N VAL A 212 13.67 6.06 17.23
CA VAL A 212 14.54 6.82 18.12
C VAL A 212 15.94 6.88 17.50
N THR A 213 16.44 8.09 17.29
CA THR A 213 17.81 8.31 16.86
C THR A 213 18.73 8.37 18.08
N LEU A 214 19.68 7.44 18.17
CA LEU A 214 20.75 7.44 19.15
C LEU A 214 21.90 8.32 18.65
N LEU A 215 22.21 9.36 19.43
CA LEU A 215 23.37 10.22 19.20
C LEU A 215 24.59 9.55 19.81
N VAL A 216 25.51 9.09 18.98
CA VAL A 216 26.69 8.32 19.38
C VAL A 216 27.94 9.19 19.29
N SER A 217 28.71 9.24 20.38
CA SER A 217 29.98 9.96 20.42
C SER A 217 30.97 9.39 19.41
N THR A 218 31.59 10.26 18.61
CA THR A 218 32.80 9.93 17.83
C THR A 218 34.04 9.82 18.71
N GLY A 219 33.97 10.28 19.96
CA GLY A 219 35.12 10.41 20.85
C GLY A 219 36.12 11.47 20.42
N SER A 220 35.72 12.35 19.49
CA SER A 220 36.54 13.43 18.98
C SER A 220 35.77 14.75 18.92
N GLN A 221 36.51 15.86 18.95
CA GLN A 221 35.97 17.20 18.78
C GLN A 221 36.99 18.08 18.05
N THR A 222 36.50 18.88 17.10
CA THR A 222 37.34 19.82 16.35
C THR A 222 37.23 21.24 16.90
N PHE A 223 38.37 21.81 17.25
CA PHE A 223 38.49 23.17 17.76
C PHE A 223 39.10 24.08 16.70
N ASN A 224 38.34 25.09 16.31
CA ASN A 224 38.79 26.11 15.38
C ASN A 224 39.51 27.22 16.13
N ARG A 225 40.67 27.63 15.60
CA ARG A 225 41.52 28.69 16.13
C ARG A 225 41.73 28.56 17.64
N PRO A 226 42.29 27.43 18.11
CA PRO A 226 42.42 27.13 19.53
C PRO A 226 43.18 28.24 20.27
N MET A 227 42.73 28.51 21.49
CA MET A 227 43.25 29.55 22.37
C MET A 227 43.82 28.92 23.64
N TYR A 228 44.83 29.56 24.21
CA TYR A 228 45.40 29.21 25.50
C TYR A 228 45.80 30.48 26.24
N LYS A 229 45.36 30.63 27.49
CA LYS A 229 45.55 31.84 28.32
C LYS A 229 45.18 33.15 27.60
N GLY A 230 44.12 33.13 26.78
CA GLY A 230 43.62 34.32 26.07
C GLY A 230 44.32 34.65 24.75
N HIS A 231 45.31 33.86 24.32
CA HIS A 231 46.04 34.05 23.07
C HIS A 231 45.91 32.85 22.14
N ARG A 232 46.15 33.03 20.84
CA ARG A 232 46.16 31.92 19.86
C ARG A 232 47.25 30.92 20.24
N LEU A 233 46.95 29.62 20.24
CA LEU A 233 47.98 28.62 20.50
C LEU A 233 49.05 28.63 19.40
N ASP A 234 50.32 28.69 19.79
CA ASP A 234 51.46 28.60 18.89
C ASP A 234 51.62 27.19 18.32
N TRP A 235 52.12 27.08 17.08
CA TRP A 235 52.36 25.80 16.43
C TRP A 235 53.34 24.91 17.20
N CYS A 236 54.26 25.52 17.94
CA CYS A 236 55.30 24.84 18.70
C CYS A 236 54.99 24.76 20.20
N LEU A 237 55.25 23.59 20.79
CA LEU A 237 55.05 23.39 22.23
C LEU A 237 56.09 24.19 23.02
N LYS A 238 57.33 24.23 22.51
CA LYS A 238 58.43 25.04 23.03
C LYS A 238 58.97 25.92 21.91
N TRP A 239 59.75 26.94 22.23
CA TRP A 239 60.21 27.93 21.27
C TRP A 239 60.95 27.27 20.08
N GLY A 240 60.30 27.22 18.91
CA GLY A 240 60.81 26.56 17.71
C GLY A 240 61.00 25.05 17.81
N GLN A 241 60.44 24.38 18.83
CA GLN A 241 60.64 22.95 19.08
C GLN A 241 59.33 22.23 19.38
N HIS A 242 59.29 20.93 19.08
CA HIS A 242 58.14 20.05 19.35
C HIS A 242 56.82 20.59 18.76
N CYS A 243 56.84 20.92 17.48
CA CYS A 243 55.73 21.58 16.80
C CYS A 243 54.72 20.61 16.16
N GLY A 244 53.50 21.10 15.94
CA GLY A 244 52.39 20.32 15.39
C GLY A 244 51.80 19.35 16.40
N ALA A 245 52.04 18.04 16.22
CA ALA A 245 51.44 16.99 17.04
C ALA A 245 51.73 17.09 18.55
N PRO A 246 52.96 17.39 19.02
CA PRO A 246 53.22 17.51 20.46
C PRO A 246 52.50 18.70 21.10
N ALA A 247 52.48 19.86 20.43
CA ALA A 247 51.80 21.06 20.92
C ALA A 247 50.27 20.87 20.94
N SER A 248 49.70 20.40 19.83
CA SER A 248 48.26 20.12 19.75
C SER A 248 47.81 19.04 20.72
N THR A 249 48.61 17.99 20.93
CA THR A 249 48.32 16.95 21.92
C THR A 249 48.37 17.48 23.35
N ALA A 250 49.38 18.30 23.68
CA ALA A 250 49.48 18.90 25.01
C ALA A 250 48.27 19.82 25.30
N TRP A 251 47.83 20.59 24.30
CA TRP A 251 46.62 21.41 24.41
C TRP A 251 45.33 20.58 24.49
N CYS A 252 45.18 19.53 23.70
CA CYS A 252 44.01 18.64 23.81
C CYS A 252 43.87 18.01 25.20
N ARG A 253 44.98 17.75 25.90
CA ARG A 253 44.96 17.28 27.29
C ARG A 253 44.44 18.33 28.27
N THR A 254 44.68 19.62 28.02
CA THR A 254 44.07 20.69 28.83
C THR A 254 42.57 20.77 28.61
N GLU A 255 42.08 20.35 27.43
CA GLU A 255 40.66 20.26 27.10
C GLU A 255 39.98 18.96 27.58
N GLY A 256 40.72 18.06 28.23
CA GLY A 256 40.20 16.80 28.79
C GLY A 256 40.18 15.62 27.80
N PHE A 257 40.93 15.68 26.70
CA PHE A 257 41.11 14.58 25.76
C PHE A 257 42.46 13.86 25.97
N GLN A 258 42.58 12.62 25.47
CA GLN A 258 43.86 11.89 25.53
C GLN A 258 44.95 12.51 24.65
N GLY A 259 44.58 13.11 23.51
CA GLY A 259 45.51 13.82 22.63
C GLY A 259 44.86 14.39 21.38
N ALA A 260 45.68 14.86 20.44
CA ALA A 260 45.23 15.34 19.14
C ALA A 260 45.29 14.21 18.10
N SER A 261 44.21 14.01 17.35
CA SER A 261 44.17 13.09 16.21
C SER A 261 44.49 13.77 14.88
N ALA A 262 44.27 15.09 14.80
CA ALA A 262 44.63 15.90 13.64
C ALA A 262 44.94 17.34 14.04
N ASN A 263 45.76 18.01 13.26
CA ASN A 263 46.06 19.42 13.39
C ASN A 263 46.30 20.06 12.01
N VAL A 264 45.88 21.31 11.87
CA VAL A 264 46.10 22.12 10.67
C VAL A 264 46.88 23.36 11.08
N LYS A 265 47.96 23.66 10.36
CA LYS A 265 48.81 24.81 10.61
C LYS A 265 48.19 26.07 10.00
N ALA A 266 48.31 27.19 10.71
CA ALA A 266 48.06 28.52 10.18
C ALA A 266 49.38 29.28 10.19
N ASP A 267 49.90 29.58 9.00
CA ASP A 267 51.20 30.24 8.81
C ASP A 267 51.13 31.76 9.05
N ASP A 268 52.19 32.33 9.61
CA ASP A 268 52.43 33.78 9.71
C ASP A 268 51.27 34.58 10.35
N ILE A 269 50.66 34.03 11.41
CA ILE A 269 49.50 34.63 12.07
C ILE A 269 49.84 35.53 13.28
N GLY A 270 51.08 35.48 13.75
CA GLY A 270 51.54 36.26 14.90
C GLY A 270 51.64 37.75 14.59
N SER A 271 51.44 38.58 15.60
CA SER A 271 51.72 40.02 15.54
C SER A 271 51.79 40.63 16.94
N PRO A 272 52.28 41.89 17.09
CA PRO A 272 52.26 42.58 18.38
C PRO A 272 50.86 42.75 18.98
N ASN A 273 49.83 42.82 18.13
CA ASN A 273 48.43 42.99 18.54
C ASN A 273 47.66 41.67 18.67
N ALA A 274 48.18 40.58 18.12
CA ALA A 274 47.60 39.25 18.16
C ALA A 274 48.71 38.20 18.24
N PRO A 275 49.41 38.08 19.37
CA PRO A 275 50.50 37.13 19.51
C PRO A 275 50.00 35.68 19.58
N THR A 276 50.87 34.75 19.22
CA THR A 276 50.68 33.33 19.52
C THR A 276 51.33 32.97 20.87
N PHE A 277 50.86 31.90 21.50
CA PHE A 277 51.28 31.47 22.83
C PHE A 277 51.99 30.13 22.79
N VAL A 278 53.27 30.12 23.14
CA VAL A 278 54.11 28.93 23.24
C VAL A 278 53.88 28.29 24.61
N MET A 279 52.96 27.33 24.67
CA MET A 279 52.41 26.82 25.94
C MET A 279 53.41 26.16 26.88
N GLY A 280 54.47 25.54 26.35
CA GLY A 280 55.46 24.80 27.13
C GLY A 280 56.56 25.67 27.75
N ASP A 281 56.75 26.89 27.23
CA ASP A 281 57.73 27.86 27.75
C ASP A 281 57.06 29.09 28.40
N ASP A 282 55.73 29.18 28.36
CA ASP A 282 54.94 30.31 28.87
C ASP A 282 55.30 31.66 28.21
N LYS A 283 55.57 31.64 26.90
CA LYS A 283 56.01 32.82 26.12
C LYS A 283 55.02 33.22 25.05
N LEU A 284 55.01 34.53 24.76
CA LEU A 284 54.30 35.09 23.61
C LEU A 284 55.25 35.26 22.43
N CYS A 285 54.79 34.91 21.24
CA CYS A 285 55.45 35.18 19.99
C CYS A 285 54.66 36.30 19.27
N THR A 286 55.26 37.47 19.18
CA THR A 286 54.66 38.69 18.59
C THR A 286 55.15 38.96 17.17
N ASP A 287 56.06 38.15 16.66
CA ASP A 287 56.61 38.32 15.32
C ASP A 287 55.61 37.87 14.25
N ARG A 288 55.73 38.45 13.07
CA ARG A 288 54.84 38.10 11.94
C ARG A 288 55.02 36.66 11.45
N VAL A 289 56.19 36.08 11.72
CA VAL A 289 56.56 34.72 11.32
C VAL A 289 56.05 33.66 12.30
N CYS A 290 55.37 34.05 13.38
CA CYS A 290 54.87 33.08 14.34
C CYS A 290 53.65 32.37 13.76
N ASP A 291 53.70 31.05 13.82
CA ASP A 291 52.65 30.17 13.34
C ASP A 291 51.72 29.76 14.48
N GLY A 292 50.51 29.35 14.13
CA GLY A 292 49.61 28.70 15.09
C GLY A 292 48.81 27.59 14.44
N PHE A 293 47.72 27.21 15.10
CA PHE A 293 46.83 26.17 14.60
C PHE A 293 45.60 26.78 13.91
N GLU A 294 45.28 26.45 12.67
CA GLU A 294 43.98 26.79 12.12
C GLU A 294 42.88 26.01 12.84
N SER A 295 43.10 24.70 13.01
CA SER A 295 42.22 23.82 13.76
C SER A 295 43.01 22.68 14.44
N ILE A 296 42.45 22.15 15.52
CA ILE A 296 42.93 20.94 16.18
C ILE A 296 41.74 20.02 16.40
N THR A 297 41.83 18.76 15.96
CA THR A 297 40.89 17.72 16.34
C THR A 297 41.45 16.94 17.51
N CYS A 298 40.81 17.08 18.68
CA CYS A 298 41.13 16.31 19.88
C CYS A 298 40.34 15.01 19.89
N SER A 299 40.93 13.94 20.42
CA SER A 299 40.29 12.63 20.47
C SER A 299 40.65 11.84 21.74
N ASN A 300 39.70 11.00 22.18
CA ASN A 300 39.85 9.98 23.21
C ASN A 300 40.05 8.58 22.64
N SER A 301 39.98 8.43 21.31
CA SER A 301 40.31 7.20 20.58
C SER A 301 41.71 7.26 19.98
N VAL A 302 42.58 8.14 20.47
CA VAL A 302 44.01 8.13 20.11
C VAL A 302 44.51 6.74 20.48
N GLN A 303 44.68 5.88 19.48
CA GLN A 303 45.31 4.57 19.64
C GLN A 303 46.54 4.84 20.51
N PRO A 304 46.70 4.22 21.70
CA PRO A 304 48.00 4.29 22.36
C PRO A 304 48.98 3.81 21.31
N ASP A 305 49.92 4.68 20.95
CA ASP A 305 50.89 4.43 19.89
C ASP A 305 51.30 2.97 19.97
N ALA A 306 51.34 2.27 18.83
CA ALA A 306 51.82 0.88 18.73
C ALA A 306 53.24 0.67 19.33
N VAL A 307 53.83 1.71 19.89
CA VAL A 307 55.01 1.76 20.76
C VAL A 307 54.83 1.02 22.09
N ARG A 308 53.62 0.89 22.66
CA ARG A 308 53.46 0.22 23.98
C ARG A 308 53.37 -1.31 23.94
N VAL A 309 53.25 -1.93 22.76
CA VAL A 309 53.34 -3.40 22.63
C VAL A 309 54.77 -3.91 22.42
N ASN A 310 55.73 -3.05 22.09
CA ASN A 310 57.14 -3.47 21.91
C ASN A 310 57.99 -3.45 23.19
N PHE A 311 57.59 -2.77 24.26
CA PHE A 311 58.42 -2.69 25.47
C PHE A 311 58.52 -4.04 26.22
N LEU A 312 57.50 -4.89 26.13
CA LEU A 312 57.54 -6.26 26.67
C LEU A 312 58.30 -7.24 25.75
N ALA A 313 58.38 -6.97 24.45
CA ALA A 313 59.11 -7.81 23.50
C ALA A 313 60.64 -7.60 23.57
N GLU A 314 61.09 -6.39 23.90
CA GLU A 314 62.51 -6.06 24.09
C GLU A 314 63.07 -6.70 25.38
N ILE A 315 62.32 -6.68 26.49
CA ILE A 315 62.72 -7.27 27.78
C ILE A 315 62.87 -8.80 27.69
N LEU A 316 62.08 -9.46 26.84
CA LEU A 316 62.17 -10.92 26.64
C LEU A 316 63.34 -11.34 25.72
N ARG A 317 63.92 -10.44 24.93
CA ARG A 317 65.11 -10.75 24.09
C ARG A 317 66.42 -10.72 24.88
N ASP A 318 66.50 -9.94 25.95
CA ASP A 318 67.74 -9.75 26.72
C ASP A 318 68.04 -10.90 27.70
N ASN A 319 67.11 -11.85 27.88
CA ASN A 319 67.27 -12.98 28.80
C ASN A 319 68.07 -14.16 28.21
N SER A 320 68.67 -13.98 27.03
CA SER A 320 69.54 -14.96 26.37
C SER A 320 71.02 -14.81 26.76
N ALA A 321 71.42 -13.72 27.42
CA ALA A 321 72.80 -13.45 27.82
C ALA A 321 73.21 -14.00 29.21
N LEU A 322 72.27 -14.56 30.00
CA LEU A 322 72.55 -15.04 31.37
C LEU A 322 72.85 -16.55 31.49
N ARG A 323 72.90 -17.31 30.40
CA ARG A 323 73.17 -18.77 30.44
C ARG A 323 74.66 -19.17 30.44
N SER A 324 75.60 -18.22 30.43
CA SER A 324 77.02 -18.54 30.18
C SER A 324 77.95 -18.47 31.41
N ARG A 325 77.45 -18.27 32.64
CA ARG A 325 78.30 -18.11 33.84
C ARG A 325 77.81 -18.85 35.08
N ILE A 326 77.55 -20.15 34.97
CA ILE A 326 77.53 -21.01 36.15
C ILE A 326 78.41 -22.23 35.86
N LEU A 327 79.71 -22.05 36.09
CA LEU A 327 80.67 -23.13 36.30
C LEU A 327 80.30 -23.82 37.63
N ILE A 328 79.65 -24.98 37.56
CA ILE A 328 79.53 -25.89 38.71
C ILE A 328 80.59 -26.98 38.54
N PRO A 329 81.57 -27.11 39.44
CA PRO A 329 82.51 -28.23 39.41
C PRO A 329 81.79 -29.51 39.88
N ARG A 330 81.99 -30.63 39.18
CA ARG A 330 81.57 -31.96 39.67
C ARG A 330 82.69 -32.60 40.50
N PRO A 331 82.35 -33.31 41.59
CA PRO A 331 83.31 -34.00 42.45
C PRO A 331 83.74 -35.36 41.86
N GLN A 332 84.99 -35.71 42.21
CA GLN A 332 85.79 -36.94 42.01
C GLN A 332 85.31 -37.99 41.00
#